data_AF-A0A7Y8U1S3-F1
#
_entry.id   AF-A0A7Y8U1S3-F1
#
_cell.length_a   1.000
_cell.length_b   1.000
_cell.length_c   1.000
_cell.angle_alpha   90.00
_cell.angle_beta   90.00
_cell.angle_gamma   90.00
#
_symmetry.space_group_name_H-M   'P 1'
#
loop_
_entity.id
_entity.type
_entity.pdbx_description
1 polymer ?
#
loop_
_entity_poly.entity_id
_entity_poly.type
_entity_poly.pdbx_seq_one_letter_code
_entity_poly.pdbx_strand_id
1 'polypeptide(L)'
;MKTWYLSLALATALSLSGCATTPSKPLSFAELGQFSATPLNAQTYRISFQATPNISYGTAEEITLVKAAQATLQNGFQLFKVSDDPSNRSQQPPRKAVVYASPMYPPSGFYRRHPAFWPDPFYDMPQVVSLDPVQVSYTIECFKNNKAAPHDAFDASLILQSLGAKYGLSATGEPLVPPAATPPQSK
;
A
#
# COMPACT_ATOMS: atom_id res chain seq x y z
N MET A 1 16.73 24.68 -49.50
CA MET A 1 16.07 23.38 -49.23
C MET A 1 16.81 22.50 -48.20
N LYS A 2 18.11 22.74 -47.87
CA LYS A 2 18.88 21.90 -46.93
C LYS A 2 18.64 22.20 -45.44
N THR A 3 18.17 23.40 -45.10
CA THR A 3 17.91 23.84 -43.71
C THR A 3 16.59 23.31 -43.13
N TRP A 4 15.65 22.88 -43.98
CA TRP A 4 14.33 22.40 -43.53
C TRP A 4 14.37 21.00 -42.90
N TYR A 5 15.29 20.13 -43.37
CA TYR A 5 15.46 18.79 -42.80
C TYR A 5 16.07 18.84 -41.38
N LEU A 6 16.93 19.82 -41.11
CA LEU A 6 17.52 20.04 -39.78
C LEU A 6 16.49 20.54 -38.77
N SER A 7 15.61 21.48 -39.17
CA SER A 7 14.51 21.95 -38.32
C SER A 7 13.48 20.85 -38.01
N LEU A 8 13.18 19.98 -38.98
CA LEU A 8 12.25 18.88 -38.78
C LEU A 8 12.82 17.81 -37.83
N ALA A 9 14.12 17.49 -37.95
CA ALA A 9 14.79 16.53 -37.07
C ALA A 9 14.95 17.05 -35.63
N LEU A 10 15.14 18.36 -35.45
CA LEU A 10 15.19 18.96 -34.12
C LEU A 10 13.82 18.97 -33.45
N ALA A 11 12.75 19.20 -34.21
CA ALA A 11 11.38 19.19 -33.71
C ALA A 11 10.90 17.79 -33.28
N THR A 12 11.31 16.73 -33.98
CA THR A 12 10.97 15.34 -33.60
C THR A 12 11.77 14.83 -32.39
N ALA A 13 12.98 15.34 -32.16
CA ALA A 13 13.76 14.98 -30.98
C ALA A 13 13.16 15.53 -29.67
N LEU A 14 12.58 16.73 -29.72
CA LEU A 14 11.94 17.38 -28.56
C LEU A 14 10.58 16.77 -28.18
N SER A 15 9.86 16.15 -29.12
CA SER A 15 8.56 15.52 -28.85
C SER A 15 8.67 14.13 -28.22
N LEU A 16 9.79 13.41 -28.40
CA LEU A 16 10.00 12.09 -27.79
C LEU A 16 10.43 12.14 -26.32
N SER A 17 10.98 13.25 -25.82
CA SER A 17 11.44 13.37 -24.42
C SER A 17 10.32 13.61 -23.39
N GLY A 18 9.05 13.72 -23.82
CA GLY A 18 7.93 14.10 -22.94
C GLY A 18 7.10 12.96 -22.32
N CYS A 19 7.26 11.71 -22.77
CA CYS A 19 6.35 10.61 -22.36
C CYS A 19 6.92 9.60 -21.35
N ALA A 20 8.12 9.81 -20.81
CA ALA A 20 8.77 8.80 -19.95
C ALA A 20 8.69 9.08 -18.44
N THR A 21 8.13 10.21 -18.00
CA THR A 21 8.07 10.57 -16.58
C THR A 21 6.61 10.63 -16.13
N THR A 22 6.02 9.46 -15.86
CA THR A 22 4.82 9.40 -15.01
C THR A 22 5.26 9.53 -13.55
N PRO A 23 5.03 10.68 -12.87
CA PRO A 23 5.28 10.75 -11.44
C PRO A 23 4.32 9.79 -10.74
N SER A 24 4.84 8.76 -10.08
CA SER A 24 4.01 7.90 -9.24
C SER A 24 3.51 8.74 -8.07
N LYS A 25 2.22 9.08 -8.05
CA LYS A 25 1.60 9.71 -6.90
C LYS A 25 1.84 8.80 -5.67
N PRO A 26 2.37 9.32 -4.55
CA PRO A 26 2.49 8.52 -3.34
C PRO A 26 1.11 8.03 -2.92
N LEU A 27 0.99 6.75 -2.60
CA LEU A 27 -0.27 6.18 -2.13
C LEU A 27 -0.68 6.87 -0.83
N SER A 28 -1.93 7.29 -0.77
CA SER A 28 -2.53 7.81 0.46
C SER A 28 -2.80 6.67 1.44
N PHE A 29 -2.96 6.99 2.74
CA PHE A 29 -3.21 6.00 3.78
C PHE A 29 -4.40 5.08 3.47
N ALA A 30 -5.48 5.62 2.90
CA ALA A 30 -6.67 4.87 2.53
C ALA A 30 -6.46 3.93 1.32
N GLU A 31 -5.43 4.18 0.49
CA GLU A 31 -5.10 3.36 -0.69
C GLU A 31 -4.17 2.19 -0.33
N LEU A 32 -3.60 2.14 0.88
CA LEU A 32 -2.72 1.06 1.32
C LEU A 32 -3.45 -0.29 1.48
N GLY A 33 -4.76 -0.26 1.71
CA GLY A 33 -5.56 -1.45 1.92
C GLY A 33 -6.94 -1.15 2.49
N GLN A 34 -7.65 -2.20 2.89
CA GLN A 34 -8.96 -2.07 3.51
C GLN A 34 -8.83 -2.07 5.03
N PHE A 35 -9.39 -1.05 5.67
CA PHE A 35 -9.45 -0.95 7.12
C PHE A 35 -10.86 -1.22 7.60
N SER A 36 -10.98 -1.92 8.72
CA SER A 36 -12.23 -2.04 9.45
C SER A 36 -11.98 -1.85 10.94
N ALA A 37 -12.86 -1.10 11.59
CA ALA A 37 -12.81 -0.82 13.02
C ALA A 37 -14.17 -1.21 13.61
N THR A 38 -14.21 -2.36 14.29
CA THR A 38 -15.44 -2.90 14.88
C THR A 38 -15.42 -2.66 16.39
N PRO A 39 -16.38 -1.91 16.96
CA PRO A 39 -16.48 -1.78 18.40
C PRO A 39 -16.88 -3.13 19.02
N LEU A 40 -16.10 -3.63 19.97
CA LEU A 40 -16.41 -4.83 20.75
C LEU A 40 -17.05 -4.47 22.09
N ASN A 41 -16.68 -3.32 22.65
CA ASN A 41 -17.22 -2.76 23.90
C ASN A 41 -17.06 -1.23 23.87
N ALA A 42 -17.51 -0.53 24.91
CA ALA A 42 -17.39 0.92 25.07
C ALA A 42 -15.93 1.43 25.02
N GLN A 43 -14.97 0.58 25.39
CA GLN A 43 -13.53 0.90 25.40
C GLN A 43 -12.70 -0.10 24.60
N THR A 44 -13.31 -1.09 23.96
CA THR A 44 -12.59 -2.16 23.26
C THR A 44 -12.98 -2.18 21.80
N TYR A 45 -11.99 -2.16 20.92
CA TYR A 45 -12.19 -2.11 19.47
C TYR A 45 -11.35 -3.17 18.79
N ARG A 46 -11.90 -3.79 17.75
CA ARG A 46 -11.16 -4.66 16.84
C ARG A 46 -10.79 -3.86 15.60
N ILE A 47 -9.51 -3.64 15.39
CA ILE A 47 -8.95 -2.98 14.22
C ILE A 47 -8.39 -4.06 13.30
N SER A 48 -8.92 -4.18 12.11
CA SER A 48 -8.43 -5.13 11.09
C SER A 48 -7.96 -4.38 9.85
N PHE A 49 -6.85 -4.84 9.30
CA PHE A 49 -6.26 -4.34 8.08
C PHE A 49 -6.04 -5.49 7.10
N GLN A 50 -6.54 -5.30 5.89
CA GLN A 50 -6.26 -6.16 4.76
C GLN A 50 -5.37 -5.39 3.78
N ALA A 51 -4.12 -5.82 3.68
CA ALA A 51 -3.12 -5.15 2.89
C ALA A 51 -3.32 -5.38 1.40
N THR A 52 -2.95 -4.38 0.60
CA THR A 52 -2.77 -4.54 -0.85
C THR A 52 -1.63 -5.51 -1.17
N PRO A 53 -1.60 -6.10 -2.38
CA PRO A 53 -0.48 -6.92 -2.82
C PRO A 53 0.86 -6.17 -2.69
N ASN A 54 1.94 -6.89 -2.40
CA ASN A 54 3.31 -6.37 -2.19
C ASN A 54 3.59 -5.68 -0.84
N ILE A 55 2.65 -5.65 0.10
CA ILE A 55 2.94 -5.22 1.47
C ILE A 55 3.41 -6.42 2.32
N SER A 56 4.53 -6.25 3.03
CA SER A 56 5.04 -7.27 3.95
C SER A 56 4.24 -7.30 5.27
N TYR A 57 4.25 -8.45 5.94
CA TYR A 57 3.57 -8.62 7.22
C TYR A 57 3.97 -7.58 8.28
N GLY A 58 5.26 -7.36 8.52
CA GLY A 58 5.71 -6.36 9.49
C GLY A 58 5.27 -4.93 9.12
N THR A 59 5.20 -4.61 7.82
CA THR A 59 4.66 -3.32 7.37
C THR A 59 3.15 -3.23 7.63
N ALA A 60 2.42 -4.32 7.43
CA ALA A 60 0.98 -4.38 7.72
C ALA A 60 0.70 -4.26 9.22
N GLU A 61 1.54 -4.85 10.08
CA GLU A 61 1.47 -4.69 11.54
C GLU A 61 1.67 -3.23 11.96
N GLU A 62 2.67 -2.56 11.39
CA GLU A 62 2.95 -1.14 11.65
C GLU A 62 1.78 -0.26 11.19
N ILE A 63 1.25 -0.48 9.97
CA ILE A 63 0.08 0.24 9.44
C ILE A 63 -1.16 0.03 10.33
N THR A 64 -1.38 -1.19 10.81
CA THR A 64 -2.52 -1.52 11.68
C THR A 64 -2.37 -0.83 13.04
N LEU A 65 -1.15 -0.74 13.57
CA LEU A 65 -0.86 -0.01 14.80
C LEU A 65 -1.13 1.49 14.64
N VAL A 66 -0.72 2.07 13.52
CA VAL A 66 -1.02 3.47 13.16
C VAL A 66 -2.54 3.69 13.06
N LYS A 67 -3.27 2.75 12.44
CA LYS A 67 -4.73 2.81 12.36
C LYS A 67 -5.38 2.72 13.75
N ALA A 68 -4.86 1.87 14.62
CA ALA A 68 -5.32 1.78 16.00
C ALA A 68 -5.13 3.11 16.74
N ALA A 69 -3.96 3.72 16.63
CA ALA A 69 -3.71 5.05 17.19
C ALA A 69 -4.69 6.10 16.63
N GLN A 70 -4.91 6.14 15.31
CA GLN A 70 -5.90 7.03 14.70
C GLN A 70 -7.31 6.80 15.26
N ALA A 71 -7.75 5.54 15.36
CA ALA A 71 -9.08 5.20 15.86
C ALA A 71 -9.25 5.60 17.34
N THR A 72 -8.20 5.49 18.15
CA THR A 72 -8.27 5.83 19.58
C THR A 72 -8.49 7.33 19.79
N LEU A 73 -7.74 8.17 19.06
CA LEU A 73 -7.94 9.62 19.10
C LEU A 73 -9.32 10.03 18.56
N GLN A 74 -9.76 9.41 17.46
CA GLN A 74 -11.08 9.69 16.87
C GLN A 74 -12.25 9.36 17.81
N ASN A 75 -12.08 8.35 18.66
CA ASN A 75 -13.07 7.99 19.69
C ASN A 75 -12.91 8.79 21.01
N GLY A 76 -11.99 9.76 21.08
CA GLY A 76 -11.79 10.62 22.24
C GLY A 76 -10.98 10.01 23.38
N PHE A 77 -10.17 8.98 23.07
CA PHE A 77 -9.20 8.38 23.99
C PHE A 77 -7.78 8.91 23.70
N GLN A 78 -6.85 8.72 24.64
CA GLN A 78 -5.45 9.16 24.48
C GLN A 78 -4.48 7.98 24.43
N LEU A 79 -4.77 6.94 25.19
CA LEU A 79 -3.90 5.79 25.38
C LEU A 79 -4.63 4.53 24.92
N PHE A 80 -3.90 3.54 24.45
CA PHE A 80 -4.46 2.24 24.14
C PHE A 80 -3.47 1.11 24.38
N LYS A 81 -4.00 -0.07 24.68
CA LYS A 81 -3.23 -1.30 24.80
C LYS A 81 -3.67 -2.29 23.73
N VAL A 82 -2.71 -2.94 23.10
CA VAL A 82 -3.00 -4.07 22.21
C VAL A 82 -3.12 -5.32 23.07
N SER A 83 -4.23 -6.04 22.93
CA SER A 83 -4.42 -7.34 23.57
C SER A 83 -3.88 -8.46 22.69
N ASP A 84 -3.27 -9.46 23.32
CA ASP A 84 -2.76 -10.65 22.64
C ASP A 84 -3.93 -11.45 22.05
N ASP A 85 -4.12 -11.35 20.74
CA ASP A 85 -5.06 -12.21 20.02
C ASP A 85 -4.30 -13.44 19.49
N PRO A 86 -4.63 -14.67 19.94
CA PRO A 86 -3.96 -15.88 19.45
C PRO A 86 -4.10 -16.07 17.93
N SER A 87 -5.09 -15.43 17.28
CA SER A 87 -5.23 -15.45 15.82
C SER A 87 -4.07 -14.77 15.08
N ASN A 88 -3.41 -13.79 15.69
CA ASN A 88 -2.17 -13.21 15.14
C ASN A 88 -0.95 -14.13 15.30
N ARG A 89 -1.00 -15.12 16.19
CA ARG A 89 0.15 -16.00 16.47
C ARG A 89 0.24 -17.18 15.49
N SER A 90 -0.89 -17.58 14.92
CA SER A 90 -1.01 -18.68 13.95
C SER A 90 -0.92 -18.22 12.49
N GLN A 91 -0.13 -17.18 12.20
CA GLN A 91 0.02 -16.64 10.85
C GLN A 91 0.72 -17.68 9.96
N GLN A 92 -0.06 -18.38 9.14
CA GLN A 92 0.48 -19.21 8.07
C GLN A 92 1.22 -18.28 7.09
N PRO A 93 2.40 -18.67 6.59
CA PRO A 93 3.07 -17.88 5.56
C PRO A 93 2.09 -17.67 4.39
N PRO A 94 2.05 -16.47 3.79
CA PRO A 94 1.11 -16.15 2.72
C PRO A 94 1.20 -17.23 1.65
N ARG A 95 0.05 -17.78 1.25
CA ARG A 95 0.04 -18.85 0.25
C ARG A 95 0.58 -18.30 -1.05
N LYS A 96 1.69 -18.87 -1.49
CA LYS A 96 2.32 -18.52 -2.77
C LYS A 96 1.96 -19.60 -3.79
N ALA A 97 1.50 -19.16 -4.96
CA ALA A 97 1.34 -20.03 -6.11
C ALA A 97 2.41 -19.68 -7.15
N VAL A 98 2.97 -20.73 -7.76
CA VAL A 98 3.74 -20.60 -8.98
C VAL A 98 2.74 -20.67 -10.14
N VAL A 99 2.55 -19.56 -10.83
CA VAL A 99 1.66 -19.48 -12.00
C VAL A 99 2.52 -19.65 -13.25
N TYR A 100 2.18 -20.63 -14.07
CA TYR A 100 2.80 -20.86 -15.38
C TYR A 100 2.00 -20.12 -16.44
N ALA A 101 2.69 -19.64 -17.50
CA ALA A 101 2.02 -19.11 -18.67
C ALA A 101 1.11 -20.16 -19.31
N SER A 102 -0.08 -19.75 -19.77
CA SER A 102 -1.01 -20.65 -20.44
C SER A 102 -0.38 -21.18 -21.73
N PRO A 103 -0.33 -22.51 -21.96
CA PRO A 103 0.21 -23.04 -23.21
C PRO A 103 -0.65 -22.59 -24.38
N MET A 104 -0.07 -21.79 -25.26
CA MET A 104 -0.68 -21.43 -26.54
C MET A 104 -0.73 -22.73 -27.38
N TYR A 105 -1.91 -23.23 -27.71
CA TYR A 105 -2.07 -24.32 -28.66
C TYR A 105 -2.19 -23.76 -30.08
N PRO A 106 -1.40 -24.23 -31.05
CA PRO A 106 -1.49 -23.70 -32.40
C PRO A 106 -2.82 -24.15 -33.01
N PRO A 107 -3.55 -23.27 -33.72
CA PRO A 107 -4.73 -23.69 -34.48
C PRO A 107 -4.33 -24.77 -35.48
N SER A 108 -5.10 -25.86 -35.50
CA SER A 108 -4.85 -27.03 -36.33
C SER A 108 -4.69 -26.64 -37.81
N GLY A 109 -3.50 -26.88 -38.37
CA GLY A 109 -3.20 -26.63 -39.80
C GLY A 109 -1.97 -25.75 -40.06
N PHE A 110 -1.42 -25.07 -39.06
CA PHE A 110 -0.24 -24.22 -39.22
C PHE A 110 1.07 -24.94 -38.86
N TYR A 111 1.59 -25.76 -39.78
CA TYR A 111 2.93 -26.37 -39.71
C TYR A 111 4.03 -25.45 -40.27
N ARG A 112 4.06 -24.18 -39.87
CA ARG A 112 5.18 -23.28 -40.21
C ARG A 112 5.66 -22.57 -38.96
N ARG A 113 7.00 -22.60 -38.77
CA ARG A 113 7.77 -21.84 -37.79
C ARG A 113 7.40 -20.35 -37.86
N HIS A 114 6.34 -19.95 -37.16
CA HIS A 114 6.05 -18.55 -36.89
C HIS A 114 6.90 -18.09 -35.69
N PRO A 115 7.62 -16.97 -35.78
CA PRO A 115 8.41 -16.43 -34.66
C PRO A 115 7.57 -16.18 -33.39
N ALA A 116 6.26 -15.96 -33.56
CA ALA A 116 5.31 -15.75 -32.47
C ALA A 116 5.01 -17.02 -31.63
N PHE A 117 5.58 -18.18 -31.97
CA PHE A 117 5.31 -19.47 -31.33
C PHE A 117 6.56 -20.10 -30.69
N TRP A 118 7.67 -19.35 -30.63
CA TRP A 118 8.83 -19.75 -29.82
C TRP A 118 8.58 -19.40 -28.36
N PRO A 119 8.95 -20.28 -27.40
CA PRO A 119 8.89 -19.95 -25.99
C PRO A 119 9.72 -18.69 -25.75
N ASP A 120 9.08 -17.61 -25.32
CA ASP A 120 9.78 -16.37 -25.04
C ASP A 120 10.30 -16.42 -23.60
N PRO A 121 11.63 -16.42 -23.38
CA PRO A 121 12.21 -16.48 -22.04
C PRO A 121 11.83 -15.29 -21.15
N PHE A 122 11.19 -14.23 -21.67
CA PHE A 122 10.69 -13.11 -20.88
C PHE A 122 9.24 -13.26 -20.41
N TYR A 123 8.39 -13.99 -21.15
CA TYR A 123 6.95 -14.08 -20.86
C TYR A 123 6.50 -15.48 -20.43
N ASP A 124 7.24 -16.53 -20.78
CA ASP A 124 6.93 -17.92 -20.40
C ASP A 124 7.58 -18.34 -19.07
N MET A 125 8.10 -17.38 -18.30
CA MET A 125 8.68 -17.64 -16.99
C MET A 125 7.59 -17.88 -15.95
N PRO A 126 7.73 -18.90 -15.09
CA PRO A 126 6.83 -19.05 -13.96
C PRO A 126 6.95 -17.85 -13.01
N GLN A 127 5.81 -17.26 -12.66
CA GLN A 127 5.75 -16.14 -11.73
C GLN A 127 5.26 -16.63 -10.36
N VAL A 128 5.91 -16.17 -9.29
CA VAL A 128 5.45 -16.43 -7.93
C VAL A 128 4.53 -15.31 -7.50
N VAL A 129 3.25 -15.61 -7.34
CA VAL A 129 2.25 -14.66 -6.86
C VAL A 129 1.77 -15.07 -5.47
N SER A 130 1.62 -14.09 -4.59
CA SER A 130 0.93 -14.28 -3.31
C SER A 130 -0.57 -14.28 -3.58
N LEU A 131 -1.24 -15.39 -3.28
CA LEU A 131 -2.68 -15.54 -3.48
C LEU A 131 -3.48 -14.83 -2.38
N ASP A 132 -3.04 -15.02 -1.14
CA ASP A 132 -3.75 -14.49 0.03
C ASP A 132 -3.18 -13.13 0.41
N PRO A 133 -4.03 -12.09 0.56
CA PRO A 133 -3.59 -10.80 1.05
C PRO A 133 -3.16 -10.92 2.51
N VAL A 134 -2.15 -10.15 2.89
CA VAL A 134 -1.72 -10.06 4.28
C VAL A 134 -2.84 -9.43 5.11
N GLN A 135 -3.25 -10.10 6.18
CA GLN A 135 -4.26 -9.63 7.09
C GLN A 135 -3.72 -9.56 8.51
N VAL A 136 -3.93 -8.43 9.16
CA VAL A 136 -3.55 -8.19 10.56
C VAL A 136 -4.79 -7.71 11.30
N SER A 137 -5.04 -8.24 12.50
CA SER A 137 -6.09 -7.72 13.36
C SER A 137 -5.60 -7.51 14.78
N TYR A 138 -5.78 -6.31 15.31
CA TYR A 138 -5.52 -6.00 16.70
C TYR A 138 -6.82 -5.76 17.45
N THR A 139 -6.95 -6.40 18.59
CA THR A 139 -7.96 -6.04 19.56
C THR A 139 -7.32 -5.06 20.53
N ILE A 140 -7.82 -3.83 20.57
CA ILE A 140 -7.29 -2.74 21.38
C ILE A 140 -8.24 -2.37 22.50
N GLU A 141 -7.68 -2.03 23.65
CA GLU A 141 -8.39 -1.46 24.78
C GLU A 141 -7.95 -0.01 24.96
N CYS A 142 -8.91 0.91 25.04
CA CYS A 142 -8.70 2.35 24.99
C CYS A 142 -8.94 3.00 26.36
N PHE A 143 -8.07 3.96 26.69
CA PHE A 143 -8.09 4.66 27.97
C PHE A 143 -8.06 6.17 27.76
N LYS A 144 -8.88 6.89 28.53
CA LYS A 144 -8.94 8.36 28.46
C LYS A 144 -7.72 9.01 29.11
N ASN A 145 -7.30 8.48 30.26
CA ASN A 145 -6.29 9.08 31.12
C ASN A 145 -5.27 8.04 31.58
N ASN A 146 -4.04 8.49 31.84
CA ASN A 146 -2.93 7.65 32.29
C ASN A 146 -3.17 6.94 33.64
N LYS A 147 -4.10 7.43 34.46
CA LYS A 147 -4.45 6.79 35.75
C LYS A 147 -5.19 5.46 35.61
N ALA A 148 -5.93 5.28 34.50
CA ALA A 148 -6.68 4.06 34.23
C ALA A 148 -5.92 3.12 33.29
N ALA A 149 -4.86 3.62 32.65
CA ALA A 149 -4.07 2.87 31.70
C ALA A 149 -3.00 2.03 32.42
N PRO A 150 -2.76 0.79 31.96
CA PRO A 150 -1.64 0.00 32.41
C PRO A 150 -0.31 0.61 31.92
N HIS A 151 0.81 0.25 32.57
CA HIS A 151 2.13 0.82 32.26
C HIS A 151 2.64 0.50 30.84
N ASP A 152 2.10 -0.55 30.22
CA ASP A 152 2.40 -0.98 28.86
C ASP A 152 1.45 -0.41 27.80
N ALA A 153 0.61 0.57 28.15
CA ALA A 153 -0.24 1.26 27.19
C ALA A 153 0.58 2.20 26.29
N PHE A 154 0.22 2.23 25.01
CA PHE A 154 0.80 3.12 24.02
C PHE A 154 0.07 4.46 24.00
N ASP A 155 0.84 5.54 23.83
CA ASP A 155 0.30 6.87 23.53
C ASP A 155 0.01 6.98 22.03
N ALA A 156 -1.26 7.19 21.71
CA ALA A 156 -1.73 7.30 20.33
C ALA A 156 -1.15 8.51 19.60
N SER A 157 -0.99 9.63 20.30
CA SER A 157 -0.44 10.85 19.72
C SER A 157 1.03 10.67 19.37
N LEU A 158 1.80 9.99 20.23
CA LEU A 158 3.21 9.69 19.99
C LEU A 158 3.40 8.73 18.81
N ILE A 159 2.54 7.72 18.69
CA ILE A 159 2.58 6.80 17.54
C ILE A 159 2.32 7.56 16.23
N LEU A 160 1.32 8.44 16.19
CA LEU A 160 1.03 9.21 14.97
C LEU A 160 2.13 10.23 14.65
N GLN A 161 2.78 10.81 15.65
CA GLN A 161 3.94 11.69 15.43
C GLN A 161 5.15 10.94 14.87
N SER A 162 5.41 9.72 15.35
CA SER A 162 6.58 8.93 14.95
C SER A 162 6.38 8.15 13.65
N LEU A 163 5.21 7.54 13.46
CA LEU A 163 4.91 6.65 12.34
C LEU A 163 3.87 7.23 11.37
N GLY A 164 2.99 8.13 11.81
CA GLY A 164 1.92 8.67 10.96
C GLY A 164 2.43 9.39 9.72
N ALA A 165 3.50 10.19 9.84
CA ALA A 165 4.09 10.92 8.73
C ALA A 165 4.59 10.00 7.59
N LYS A 166 5.12 8.81 7.94
CA LYS A 166 5.57 7.80 6.96
C LYS A 166 4.44 7.32 6.05
N TYR A 167 3.21 7.34 6.56
CA TYR A 167 2.02 6.86 5.85
C TYR A 167 1.07 7.98 5.41
N GLY A 168 1.52 9.25 5.45
CA GLY A 168 0.72 10.38 5.01
C GLY A 168 -0.37 10.80 6.00
N LEU A 169 -0.17 10.57 7.30
CA LEU A 169 -1.05 11.06 8.37
C LEU A 169 -0.36 12.15 9.20
N SER A 170 -1.14 13.11 9.69
CA SER A 170 -0.71 14.11 10.66
C SER A 170 -0.65 13.51 12.07
N ALA A 171 -0.08 14.27 13.02
CA ALA A 171 -0.07 13.92 14.44
C ALA A 171 -1.47 13.74 15.05
N THR A 172 -2.52 14.28 14.41
CA THR A 172 -3.93 14.13 14.83
C THR A 172 -4.65 13.00 14.10
N GLY A 173 -3.99 12.33 13.15
CA GLY A 173 -4.58 11.25 12.36
C GLY A 173 -5.37 11.72 11.14
N GLU A 174 -5.22 12.99 10.75
CA GLU A 174 -5.80 13.51 9.50
C GLU A 174 -4.86 13.23 8.32
N PRO A 175 -5.39 12.91 7.12
CA PRO A 175 -4.55 12.71 5.96
C PRO A 175 -3.81 13.99 5.57
N LEU A 176 -2.50 13.87 5.33
CA LEU A 176 -1.68 14.96 4.80
C LEU A 176 -2.11 15.20 3.35
N VAL A 177 -2.89 16.25 3.14
CA VAL A 177 -3.21 16.72 1.78
C VAL A 177 -1.90 17.21 1.14
N PRO A 178 -1.53 16.75 -0.07
CA PRO A 178 -0.39 17.31 -0.78
C PRO A 178 -0.57 18.83 -0.88
N PRO A 179 0.46 19.65 -0.63
CA PRO A 179 0.37 21.09 -0.84
C PRO A 179 -0.16 21.33 -2.25
N ALA A 180 -1.27 22.05 -2.38
CA ALA A 180 -1.78 22.46 -3.68
C ALA A 180 -0.63 23.13 -4.43
N ALA A 181 -0.28 22.61 -5.61
CA ALA A 181 0.77 23.18 -6.45
C ALA A 181 0.45 24.67 -6.61
N THR A 182 1.30 25.52 -6.02
CA THR A 182 1.18 26.96 -6.21
C THR A 182 1.33 27.21 -7.70
N PRO A 183 0.33 27.80 -8.38
CA PRO A 183 0.48 28.10 -9.80
C PRO A 183 1.71 28.98 -9.97
N PRO A 184 2.57 28.72 -10.97
CA PRO A 184 3.77 29.51 -11.19
C PRO A 184 3.34 30.96 -11.38
N GLN A 185 3.82 31.84 -10.49
CA GLN A 185 3.64 33.28 -10.68
C GLN A 185 4.33 33.67 -11.98
N SER A 186 3.52 34.10 -12.95
CA SER A 186 4.00 34.73 -14.17
C SER A 186 4.77 35.99 -13.78
N LYS A 187 6.05 36.03 -14.14
CA LYS A 187 6.88 37.23 -14.05
C LYS A 187 6.85 37.97 -15.39
#